data_AF-A0A7K4FMA7-F1
#
_entry.id   AF-A0A7K4FMA7-F1
#
_cell.length_a   1.000
_cell.length_b   1.000
_cell.length_c   1.000
_cell.angle_alpha   90.00
_cell.angle_beta   90.00
_cell.angle_gamma   90.00
#
_symmetry.space_group_name_H-M   'P 1'
#
loop_
_entity.id
_entity.type
_entity.pdbx_description
1 polymer ?
#
loop_
_entity_poly.entity_id
_entity_poly.type
_entity_poly.pdbx_seq_one_letter_code
_entity_poly.pdbx_strand_id
1 'polypeptide(L)'
;MANEDFITMFHRLTSVGWSEENGVNRLALNEYDIQARKNLEDEMKAVKADIKHDDAGLIFGTLGSGKDNTAIGSHMDSVPNGGRFDGFYGVMSGMQLLKELGSTLKNRKITAIDFTNEEGARFQPSLLGSGMSTGVFTKEFTYSRKDSDGIT
;
A
#
# COMPACT_ATOMS: atom_id res chain seq x y z
N MET A 1 -1.78 25.12 3.92
CA MET A 1 -1.41 24.18 5.00
C MET A 1 0.09 23.96 4.87
N ALA A 2 0.86 24.06 5.96
CA ALA A 2 2.29 23.78 5.91
C ALA A 2 2.51 22.34 5.39
N ASN A 3 3.51 22.15 4.54
CA ASN A 3 3.81 20.84 3.97
C ASN A 3 4.33 19.95 5.12
N GLU A 4 3.51 19.01 5.60
CA GLU A 4 3.91 18.05 6.62
C GLU A 4 5.14 17.28 6.13
N ASP A 5 6.20 17.23 6.95
CA ASP A 5 7.43 16.52 6.63
C ASP A 5 7.23 14.99 6.62
N PHE A 6 8.17 14.28 6.02
CA PHE A 6 8.09 12.83 5.86
C PHE A 6 7.97 12.08 7.20
N ILE A 7 8.71 12.49 8.22
CA ILE A 7 8.76 11.78 9.50
C ILE A 7 7.43 11.92 10.24
N THR A 8 6.87 13.14 10.25
CA THR A 8 5.56 13.42 10.83
C THR A 8 4.46 12.62 10.12
N MET A 9 4.45 12.67 8.78
CA MET A 9 3.51 11.90 7.95
C MET A 9 3.67 10.38 8.18
N PHE A 10 4.89 9.86 8.19
CA PHE A 10 5.18 8.44 8.42
C PHE A 10 4.63 7.99 9.78
N HIS A 11 4.93 8.72 10.86
CA HIS A 11 4.43 8.38 12.19
C HIS A 11 2.91 8.42 12.30
N ARG A 12 2.26 9.40 11.65
CA ARG A 12 0.81 9.51 11.59
C ARG A 12 0.19 8.32 10.87
N LEU A 13 0.62 8.02 9.65
CA LEU A 13 0.01 6.92 8.87
C LEU A 13 0.30 5.54 9.46
N THR A 14 1.51 5.28 9.96
CA THR A 14 1.83 3.97 10.54
C THR A 14 1.17 3.71 11.90
N SER A 15 0.57 4.73 12.54
CA SER A 15 -0.08 4.59 13.86
C SER A 15 -1.34 3.71 13.83
N VAL A 16 -1.93 3.54 12.65
CA VAL A 16 -3.12 2.71 12.47
C VAL A 16 -2.80 1.25 12.76
N GLY A 17 -3.47 0.67 13.75
CA GLY A 17 -3.23 -0.71 14.19
C GLY A 17 -1.95 -0.91 15.00
N TRP A 18 -1.25 0.16 15.39
CA TRP A 18 -0.03 0.09 16.20
C TRP A 18 -0.30 0.37 17.70
N SER A 19 0.37 -0.39 18.58
CA SER A 19 0.56 -0.05 19.99
C SER A 19 1.96 -0.41 20.48
N GLU A 20 2.39 0.17 21.61
CA GLU A 20 3.67 -0.18 22.24
C GLU A 20 3.72 -1.63 22.73
N GLU A 21 2.60 -2.14 23.24
CA GLU A 21 2.51 -3.50 23.80
C GLU A 21 2.47 -4.57 22.72
N ASN A 22 1.72 -4.32 21.64
CA ASN A 22 1.39 -5.35 20.65
C ASN A 22 1.96 -5.07 19.26
N GLY A 23 2.82 -4.06 19.08
CA GLY A 23 3.35 -3.73 17.75
C GLY A 23 2.22 -3.37 16.77
N VAL A 24 2.43 -3.65 15.48
CA VAL A 24 1.42 -3.43 14.42
C VAL A 24 0.60 -4.70 14.21
N ASN A 25 -0.73 -4.57 14.23
CA ASN A 25 -1.68 -5.65 13.95
C ASN A 25 -2.59 -5.30 12.78
N ARG A 26 -1.99 -5.17 11.59
CA ARG A 26 -2.67 -4.72 10.38
C ARG A 26 -2.71 -5.85 9.35
N LEU A 27 -3.41 -6.92 9.68
CA LEU A 27 -3.65 -8.03 8.75
C LEU A 27 -4.37 -7.53 7.50
N ALA A 28 -4.02 -8.10 6.34
CA ALA A 28 -4.61 -7.71 5.07
C ALA A 28 -6.15 -7.68 5.13
N LEU A 29 -6.74 -6.59 4.65
CA LEU A 29 -8.18 -6.35 4.56
C LEU A 29 -8.93 -6.38 5.91
N ASN A 30 -8.24 -6.29 7.04
CA ASN A 30 -8.90 -5.99 8.32
C ASN A 30 -9.23 -4.49 8.41
N GLU A 31 -9.93 -4.09 9.47
CA GLU A 31 -10.35 -2.70 9.67
C GLU A 31 -9.17 -1.72 9.73
N TYR A 32 -8.02 -2.14 10.28
CA TYR A 32 -6.82 -1.32 10.36
C TYR A 32 -6.14 -1.16 8.99
N ASP A 33 -6.11 -2.23 8.18
CA ASP A 33 -5.55 -2.17 6.82
C ASP A 33 -6.42 -1.29 5.93
N ILE A 34 -7.73 -1.47 5.98
CA ILE A 34 -8.70 -0.62 5.27
C ILE A 34 -8.54 0.85 5.67
N GLN A 35 -8.38 1.14 6.96
CA GLN A 35 -8.15 2.51 7.42
C GLN A 35 -6.81 3.09 6.95
N ALA A 36 -5.73 2.30 6.99
CA ALA A 36 -4.41 2.75 6.55
C ALA A 36 -4.37 3.01 5.04
N ARG A 37 -4.97 2.12 4.24
CA ARG A 37 -5.18 2.27 2.80
C ARG A 37 -5.96 3.53 2.46
N LYS A 38 -7.06 3.78 3.16
CA LYS A 38 -7.84 5.01 2.98
C LYS A 38 -7.01 6.27 3.27
N ASN A 39 -6.20 6.25 4.33
CA ASN A 39 -5.31 7.37 4.64
C ASN A 39 -4.27 7.59 3.52
N LEU A 40 -3.69 6.52 2.96
CA LEU A 40 -2.79 6.61 1.82
C LEU A 40 -3.48 7.24 0.60
N GLU A 41 -4.69 6.79 0.27
CA GLU A 41 -5.46 7.37 -0.83
C GLU A 41 -5.74 8.86 -0.63
N ASP A 42 -6.00 9.29 0.60
CA ASP A 42 -6.23 10.70 0.92
C ASP A 42 -4.96 11.54 0.71
N GLU A 43 -3.77 11.01 1.04
CA GLU A 43 -2.49 11.64 0.69
C GLU A 43 -2.28 11.70 -0.84
N MET A 44 -2.60 10.61 -1.55
CA MET A 44 -2.52 10.55 -3.02
C MET A 44 -3.48 11.56 -3.69
N LYS A 45 -4.69 11.73 -3.16
CA LYS A 45 -5.66 12.74 -3.63
C LYS A 45 -5.13 14.16 -3.40
N ALA A 46 -4.50 14.41 -2.25
CA ALA A 46 -3.95 15.72 -1.92
C ALA A 46 -2.87 16.18 -2.93
N VAL A 47 -2.09 15.24 -3.48
CA VAL A 47 -1.12 15.52 -4.55
C VAL A 47 -1.70 15.39 -5.96
N LYS A 48 -3.01 15.12 -6.09
CA LYS A 48 -3.73 14.94 -7.36
C LYS A 48 -3.21 13.78 -8.20
N ALA A 49 -2.78 12.70 -7.56
CA ALA A 49 -2.44 11.46 -8.26
C ALA A 49 -3.68 10.83 -8.92
N ASP A 50 -3.49 10.19 -10.08
CA ASP A 50 -4.47 9.28 -10.68
C ASP A 50 -4.47 7.98 -9.87
N ILE A 51 -5.54 7.75 -9.11
CA ILE A 51 -5.67 6.59 -8.22
C ILE A 51 -6.45 5.49 -8.92
N LYS A 52 -5.89 4.29 -8.97
CA LYS A 52 -6.52 3.09 -9.52
C LYS A 52 -6.37 1.91 -8.60
N HIS A 53 -7.27 0.96 -8.79
CA HIS A 53 -7.20 -0.37 -8.20
C HIS A 53 -7.26 -1.42 -9.28
N ASP A 54 -6.60 -2.55 -9.04
CA ASP A 54 -6.80 -3.75 -9.84
C ASP A 54 -7.74 -4.75 -9.16
N ASP A 55 -7.95 -5.88 -9.82
CA ASP A 55 -8.81 -6.96 -9.31
C ASP A 55 -8.27 -7.62 -8.03
N ALA A 56 -6.99 -7.42 -7.69
CA ALA A 56 -6.36 -7.91 -6.47
C ALA A 56 -6.35 -6.85 -5.34
N GLY A 57 -6.97 -5.68 -5.59
CA GLY A 57 -7.09 -4.60 -4.61
C GLY A 57 -5.79 -3.83 -4.38
N LEU A 58 -4.78 -3.96 -5.25
CA LEU A 58 -3.59 -3.12 -5.19
C LEU A 58 -4.00 -1.66 -5.36
N ILE A 59 -3.32 -0.74 -4.67
CA ILE A 59 -3.54 0.70 -4.85
C ILE A 59 -2.42 1.26 -5.69
N PHE A 60 -2.76 1.97 -6.76
CA PHE A 60 -1.81 2.65 -7.63
C PHE A 60 -2.08 4.15 -7.60
N GLY A 61 -1.13 4.95 -7.10
CA GLY A 61 -1.17 6.41 -7.19
C GLY A 61 -0.17 6.91 -8.23
N THR A 62 -0.64 7.41 -9.37
CA THR A 62 0.23 7.83 -10.49
C THR A 62 0.28 9.35 -10.65
N LEU A 63 1.47 9.93 -10.78
CA LEU A 63 1.66 11.32 -11.20
C LEU A 63 2.51 11.45 -12.46
N GLY A 64 2.33 12.55 -13.18
CA GLY A 64 3.06 12.87 -14.40
C GLY A 64 2.35 12.44 -15.68
N SER A 65 3.07 12.51 -16.80
CA SER A 65 2.55 12.23 -18.14
C SER A 65 3.63 11.60 -19.00
N GLY A 66 3.27 10.93 -20.10
CA GLY A 66 4.25 10.22 -20.95
C GLY A 66 4.11 8.71 -20.89
N LYS A 67 5.02 8.02 -21.60
CA LYS A 67 5.02 6.56 -21.77
C LYS A 67 5.88 5.84 -20.72
N ASP A 68 6.99 6.46 -20.31
CA ASP A 68 7.88 5.91 -19.30
C ASP A 68 7.23 6.03 -17.92
N ASN A 69 7.17 4.92 -17.17
CA ASN A 69 6.66 4.89 -15.81
C ASN A 69 7.66 4.20 -14.88
N THR A 70 8.00 4.86 -13.78
CA THR A 70 8.75 4.25 -12.68
C THR A 70 7.78 3.95 -11.54
N ALA A 71 7.61 2.67 -11.23
CA ALA A 71 6.81 2.23 -10.09
C ALA A 71 7.70 2.02 -8.86
N ILE A 72 7.25 2.52 -7.71
CA ILE A 72 7.86 2.30 -6.39
C ILE A 72 6.74 1.88 -5.45
N GLY A 73 6.94 0.81 -4.71
CA GLY A 73 5.92 0.33 -3.79
C GLY A 73 6.39 -0.80 -2.92
N SER A 74 5.52 -1.19 -2.02
CA SER A 74 5.68 -2.32 -1.10
C SER A 74 4.29 -2.66 -0.57
N HIS A 75 4.12 -3.06 0.69
CA HIS A 75 2.84 -3.40 1.28
C HIS A 75 2.56 -2.60 2.56
N MET A 76 1.30 -2.39 2.89
CA MET A 76 0.88 -1.81 4.17
C MET A 76 0.45 -2.88 5.18
N ASP A 77 0.05 -4.08 4.75
CA ASP A 77 -0.32 -5.16 5.66
C ASP A 77 0.88 -5.65 6.49
N SER A 78 0.62 -6.23 7.65
CA SER A 78 1.63 -6.77 8.56
C SER A 78 1.24 -8.14 9.07
N VAL A 79 2.23 -8.91 9.52
CA VAL A 79 2.00 -10.01 10.47
C VAL A 79 1.43 -9.50 11.81
N PRO A 80 0.84 -10.38 12.64
CA PRO A 80 0.54 -10.07 14.03
C PRO A 80 1.80 -9.63 14.79
N ASN A 81 1.67 -8.58 15.59
CA ASN A 81 2.77 -7.97 16.33
C ASN A 81 3.97 -7.54 15.46
N GLY A 82 3.69 -7.10 14.23
CA GLY A 82 4.69 -6.65 13.27
C GLY A 82 5.37 -5.33 13.64
N GLY A 83 6.44 -5.02 12.91
CA GLY A 83 7.14 -3.73 13.03
C GLY A 83 6.43 -2.60 12.29
N ARG A 84 6.82 -1.35 12.57
CA ARG A 84 6.27 -0.15 11.89
C ARG A 84 6.88 0.12 10.51
N PHE A 85 7.95 -0.58 10.16
CA PHE A 85 8.77 -0.27 8.99
C PHE A 85 8.59 -1.27 7.86
N ASP A 86 8.39 -2.54 8.20
CA ASP A 86 8.28 -3.61 7.22
C ASP A 86 7.08 -3.38 6.30
N GLY A 87 7.32 -3.47 4.99
CA GLY A 87 6.41 -3.02 3.96
C GLY A 87 6.20 -1.50 3.90
N PHE A 88 5.63 -0.95 4.98
CA PHE A 88 5.05 0.38 5.07
C PHE A 88 6.02 1.49 4.66
N TYR A 89 7.31 1.35 5.01
CA TYR A 89 8.34 2.32 4.63
C TYR A 89 8.50 2.46 3.12
N GLY A 90 8.41 1.36 2.37
CA GLY A 90 8.48 1.38 0.91
C GLY A 90 7.30 2.12 0.27
N VAL A 91 6.09 1.89 0.78
CA VAL A 91 4.88 2.60 0.33
C VAL A 91 4.99 4.10 0.61
N MET A 92 5.41 4.47 1.84
CA MET A 92 5.57 5.88 2.22
C MET A 92 6.70 6.57 1.44
N SER A 93 7.75 5.85 1.06
CA SER A 93 8.80 6.38 0.18
C SER A 93 8.25 6.72 -1.20
N GLY A 94 7.40 5.86 -1.77
CA GLY A 94 6.68 6.15 -3.01
C GLY A 94 5.78 7.39 -2.89
N MET A 95 5.02 7.50 -1.80
CA MET A 95 4.19 8.69 -1.53
C MET A 95 5.01 9.97 -1.40
N GLN A 96 6.19 9.90 -0.76
CA GLN A 96 7.09 11.05 -0.65
C GLN A 96 7.63 11.49 -2.02
N LEU A 97 7.98 10.54 -2.89
CA LEU A 97 8.39 10.85 -4.27
C LEU A 97 7.27 11.55 -5.05
N LEU A 98 6.01 11.14 -4.87
CA LEU A 98 4.86 11.83 -5.47
C LEU A 98 4.78 13.29 -4.99
N LYS A 99 4.92 13.53 -3.68
CA LYS A 99 4.90 14.89 -3.09
C LYS A 99 6.02 15.79 -3.61
N GLU A 100 7.24 15.27 -3.70
CA GLU A 100 8.42 16.07 -4.03
C GLU A 100 8.65 16.23 -5.52
N LEU A 101 8.46 15.17 -6.31
CA LEU A 101 8.84 15.17 -7.71
C LEU A 101 7.70 15.52 -8.66
N GLY A 102 6.44 15.44 -8.22
CA GLY A 102 5.25 15.56 -9.08
C GLY A 102 5.27 16.77 -10.02
N SER A 103 5.73 17.94 -9.54
CA SER A 103 5.81 19.19 -10.33
C SER A 103 7.03 19.28 -11.26
N THR A 104 8.03 18.41 -11.07
CA THR A 104 9.29 18.40 -11.83
C THR A 104 9.30 17.37 -12.96
N LEU A 105 8.34 16.44 -12.97
CA LEU A 105 8.23 15.41 -13.99
C LEU A 105 7.98 16.00 -15.38
N LYS A 106 8.76 15.55 -16.37
CA LYS A 106 8.60 15.91 -17.79
C LYS A 106 8.61 14.64 -18.63
N ASN A 107 7.53 14.37 -19.36
CA ASN A 107 7.37 13.19 -20.24
C ASN A 107 7.62 11.84 -19.55
N ARG A 108 7.51 11.78 -18.22
CA ARG A 108 7.63 10.57 -17.40
C ARG A 108 6.54 10.54 -16.33
N LYS A 109 6.24 9.34 -15.86
CA LYS A 109 5.31 9.06 -14.76
C LYS A 109 6.04 8.39 -13.60
N ILE A 110 5.55 8.63 -12.39
CA ILE A 110 5.88 7.88 -11.19
C ILE A 110 4.59 7.28 -10.64
N THR A 111 4.64 6.02 -10.23
CA THR A 111 3.52 5.33 -9.57
C THR A 111 3.96 4.86 -8.19
N ALA A 112 3.26 5.28 -7.14
CA ALA A 112 3.35 4.68 -5.82
C ALA A 112 2.38 3.49 -5.72
N ILE A 113 2.83 2.35 -5.20
CA ILE A 113 2.03 1.12 -5.12
C ILE A 113 1.95 0.60 -3.68
N ASP A 114 0.75 0.22 -3.25
CA ASP A 114 0.51 -0.65 -2.09
C ASP A 114 0.02 -2.03 -2.58
N PHE A 115 0.80 -3.07 -2.28
CA PHE A 115 0.51 -4.46 -2.60
C PHE A 115 -0.39 -5.10 -1.54
N THR A 116 -1.43 -5.79 -1.99
CA THR A 116 -2.37 -6.46 -1.09
C THR A 116 -1.86 -7.82 -0.64
N ASN A 117 -1.86 -8.05 0.69
CA ASN A 117 -1.58 -9.34 1.30
C ASN A 117 -0.21 -9.88 0.87
N GLU A 118 0.83 -9.08 1.13
CA GLU A 118 2.22 -9.48 0.88
C GLU A 118 2.64 -10.54 1.90
N GLU A 119 2.32 -10.33 3.17
CA GLU A 119 2.79 -11.16 4.28
C GLU A 119 2.18 -12.57 4.24
N GLY A 120 1.00 -12.70 3.63
CA GLY A 120 0.22 -13.92 3.64
C GLY A 120 -0.32 -14.30 5.03
N ALA A 121 -0.21 -13.39 6.01
CA ALA A 121 -0.54 -13.68 7.41
C ALA A 121 -2.02 -14.01 7.63
N ARG A 122 -2.92 -13.38 6.86
CA ARG A 122 -4.36 -13.66 6.91
C ARG A 122 -4.81 -14.62 5.82
N PHE A 123 -4.43 -14.33 4.57
CA PHE A 123 -4.77 -15.16 3.42
C PHE A 123 -3.49 -15.75 2.82
N GLN A 124 -3.30 -17.07 2.92
CA GLN A 124 -2.12 -17.73 2.36
C GLN A 124 -2.30 -17.96 0.85
N PRO A 125 -1.24 -17.92 0.01
CA PRO A 125 0.17 -17.68 0.35
C PRO A 125 0.53 -16.20 0.49
N SER A 126 1.78 -15.92 0.87
CA SER A 126 2.40 -14.59 0.71
C SER A 126 2.42 -14.13 -0.75
N LEU A 127 2.62 -12.83 -0.96
CA LEU A 127 2.66 -12.17 -2.26
C LEU A 127 1.37 -12.38 -3.07
N LEU A 128 0.22 -12.51 -2.40
CA LEU A 128 -1.01 -12.94 -3.06
C LEU A 128 -1.48 -11.91 -4.11
N GLY A 129 -1.53 -10.63 -3.73
CA GLY A 129 -1.99 -9.58 -4.62
C GLY A 129 -1.02 -9.35 -5.80
N SER A 130 0.27 -9.23 -5.53
CA SER A 130 1.29 -9.06 -6.58
C SER A 130 1.38 -10.30 -7.49
N GLY A 131 1.25 -11.50 -6.93
CA GLY A 131 1.20 -12.75 -7.67
C GLY A 131 -0.01 -12.83 -8.60
N MET A 132 -1.18 -12.37 -8.17
CA MET A 132 -2.35 -12.26 -9.05
C MET A 132 -2.14 -11.22 -10.15
N SER A 133 -1.67 -10.03 -9.79
CA SER A 133 -1.46 -8.91 -10.72
C SER A 133 -0.42 -9.22 -11.81
N THR A 134 0.54 -10.12 -11.50
CA THR A 134 1.58 -10.59 -12.42
C THR A 134 1.28 -11.94 -13.09
N GLY A 135 0.12 -12.54 -12.81
CA GLY A 135 -0.32 -13.80 -13.42
C GLY A 135 0.31 -15.08 -12.84
N VAL A 136 1.02 -14.99 -11.71
CA VAL A 136 1.49 -16.17 -10.94
C VAL A 136 0.31 -16.90 -10.31
N PHE A 137 -0.69 -16.16 -9.83
CA PHE A 137 -1.93 -16.70 -9.27
C PHE A 137 -3.13 -16.34 -10.15
N THR A 138 -4.08 -17.27 -10.31
CA THR A 138 -5.34 -16.96 -11.00
C THR A 138 -6.29 -16.20 -10.08
N LYS A 139 -7.24 -15.47 -10.66
CA LYS A 139 -8.28 -14.76 -9.91
C LYS A 139 -9.08 -15.71 -9.02
N GLU A 140 -9.42 -16.88 -9.54
CA GLU A 140 -10.16 -17.93 -8.81
C GLU A 140 -9.35 -18.46 -7.63
N PHE A 141 -8.05 -18.69 -7.82
CA PHE A 141 -7.18 -19.11 -6.73
C PHE A 141 -7.13 -18.05 -5.63
N THR A 142 -6.86 -16.80 -5.99
CA THR A 142 -6.77 -15.68 -5.05
C THR A 142 -8.07 -15.45 -4.28
N TYR A 143 -9.22 -15.45 -4.96
CA TYR A 143 -10.52 -15.22 -4.33
C TYR A 143 -11.02 -16.43 -3.53
N SER A 144 -10.43 -17.62 -3.73
CA SER A 144 -10.77 -18.80 -2.93
C SER A 144 -10.00 -18.89 -1.61
N ARG A 145 -9.04 -17.99 -1.37
CA ARG A 145 -8.25 -18.00 -0.14
C ARG A 145 -9.14 -17.63 1.05
N LYS A 146 -8.95 -18.33 2.15
CA LYS A 146 -9.72 -18.15 3.39
C LYS A 146 -8.79 -17.85 4.54
N ASP A 147 -9.23 -17.00 5.46
CA ASP A 147 -8.57 -16.84 6.75
C ASP A 147 -8.93 -17.99 7.72
N SER A 148 -8.39 -17.93 8.94
CA SER A 148 -8.61 -18.95 9.98
C SER A 148 -10.08 -19.11 10.39
N ASP A 149 -10.90 -18.07 10.18
CA ASP A 149 -12.33 -18.06 10.51
C ASP A 149 -13.20 -18.43 9.29
N GLY A 150 -12.56 -18.71 8.14
CA GLY A 150 -13.23 -19.13 6.92
C GLY A 150 -13.78 -17.97 6.07
N ILE A 151 -13.40 -16.73 6.38
CA ILE A 151 -13.77 -15.53 5.60
C ILE A 151 -12.94 -15.50 4.32
N THR A 152 -13.56 -15.08 3.21
CA THR A 152 -12.94 -14.81 1.90
C THR A 152 -12.99 -13.32 1.59
#